data_AF-A0A2N9EXM6-F1
#
_entry.id   AF-A0A2N9EXM6-F1
#
_cell.length_a   1.000
_cell.length_b   1.000
_cell.length_c   1.000
_cell.angle_alpha   90.00
_cell.angle_beta   90.00
_cell.angle_gamma   90.00
#
_symmetry.space_group_name_H-M   'P 1'
#
loop_
_entity.id
_entity.type
_entity.pdbx_description
1 polymer ?
#
loop_
_entity_poly.entity_id
_entity_poly.type
_entity_poly.pdbx_seq_one_letter_code
_entity_poly.pdbx_strand_id
1 'polypeptide(L)'
;MIVACHCEGTGWKFWGDSNLKSKFWGRSIQLDPVGTLTLEFDDGEVLQWSKVTTSIYNLILGKLYCDHYGTMRIQGNHEYSCKLKFKEQSIIDRNPHQVHP
;
A
#
# COMPACT_ATOMS: atom_id res chain seq x y z
N MET A 1 8.38 -15.01 3.22
CA MET A 1 7.08 -15.70 3.15
C MET A 1 6.23 -14.93 2.17
N ILE A 2 5.74 -15.58 1.13
CA ILE A 2 4.90 -14.95 0.12
C ILE A 2 3.45 -15.33 0.42
N VAL A 3 2.56 -14.35 0.46
CA VAL A 3 1.12 -14.56 0.58
C VAL A 3 0.49 -14.23 -0.76
N ALA A 4 -0.37 -15.11 -1.26
CA ALA A 4 -1.16 -14.88 -2.47
C ALA A 4 -2.65 -14.81 -2.10
N CYS A 5 -3.41 -14.04 -2.86
CA CYS A 5 -4.86 -13.90 -2.70
C CYS A 5 -5.55 -13.82 -4.06
N HIS A 6 -6.80 -14.26 -4.08
CA HIS A 6 -7.70 -14.16 -5.22
C HIS A 6 -9.13 -14.03 -4.70
N CYS A 7 -9.89 -13.07 -5.21
CA CYS A 7 -11.31 -12.93 -4.94
C CYS A 7 -12.04 -12.41 -6.18
N GLU A 8 -13.32 -12.75 -6.27
CA GLU A 8 -14.18 -12.39 -7.38
C GLU A 8 -15.45 -11.75 -6.83
N GLY A 9 -16.02 -10.82 -7.59
CA GLY A 9 -17.33 -10.24 -7.33
C GLY A 9 -18.08 -10.02 -8.64
N THR A 10 -19.29 -9.50 -8.56
CA THR A 10 -20.05 -9.16 -9.78
C THR A 10 -19.35 -8.04 -10.53
N GLY A 11 -18.89 -8.31 -11.74
CA GLY A 11 -18.24 -7.31 -12.59
C GLY A 11 -16.72 -7.18 -12.43
N TRP A 12 -16.08 -7.95 -11.53
CA TRP A 12 -14.66 -7.78 -11.25
C TRP A 12 -13.98 -9.01 -10.64
N LYS A 13 -12.66 -9.08 -10.85
CA LYS A 13 -11.73 -10.04 -10.23
C LYS A 13 -10.54 -9.30 -9.64
N PHE A 14 -10.09 -9.72 -8.48
CA PHE A 14 -8.93 -9.17 -7.81
C PHE A 14 -7.98 -10.28 -7.39
N TRP A 15 -6.69 -10.09 -7.66
CA TRP A 15 -5.65 -11.00 -7.20
C TRP A 15 -4.34 -10.29 -6.98
N GLY A 16 -3.45 -10.97 -6.27
CA GLY A 16 -2.09 -10.50 -6.13
C GLY A 16 -1.30 -11.32 -5.13
N ASP A 17 0.00 -11.12 -5.16
CA ASP A 17 0.93 -11.64 -4.18
C ASP A 17 1.58 -10.50 -3.39
N SER A 18 2.05 -10.84 -2.19
CA SER A 18 2.84 -9.94 -1.38
C SER A 18 3.87 -10.73 -0.56
N ASN A 19 5.13 -10.42 -0.78
CA ASN A 19 6.23 -10.73 0.11
C ASN A 19 6.49 -9.51 1.01
N LEU A 20 6.77 -9.75 2.29
CA LEU A 20 7.01 -8.67 3.25
C LEU A 20 8.48 -8.66 3.65
N LYS A 21 9.19 -7.57 3.32
CA LYS A 21 10.53 -7.31 3.87
C LYS A 21 10.38 -6.42 5.09
N SER A 22 10.98 -6.80 6.22
CA SER A 22 10.85 -6.06 7.47
C SER A 22 12.21 -5.59 8.01
N LYS A 23 12.26 -4.38 8.56
CA LYS A 23 13.41 -3.84 9.30
C LYS A 23 12.95 -3.32 10.66
N PHE A 24 13.53 -3.86 11.72
CA PHE A 24 13.24 -3.43 13.09
C PHE A 24 14.20 -2.32 13.53
N TRP A 25 13.64 -1.24 14.06
CA TRP A 25 14.37 -0.03 14.49
C TRP A 25 14.20 0.22 16.00
N GLY A 26 14.08 -0.85 16.79
CA GLY A 26 13.94 -0.78 18.24
C GLY A 26 12.52 -0.45 18.70
N ARG A 27 12.03 0.77 18.45
CA ARG A 27 10.67 1.18 18.85
C ARG A 27 9.64 1.06 17.72
N SER A 28 10.12 0.84 16.50
CA SER A 28 9.29 0.70 15.30
C SER A 28 9.77 -0.44 14.42
N ILE A 29 8.90 -0.87 13.51
CA ILE A 29 9.23 -1.80 12.44
C ILE A 29 8.76 -1.18 11.12
N GLN A 30 9.66 -1.13 10.15
CA GLN A 30 9.35 -0.76 8.77
C GLN A 30 9.04 -2.04 7.99
N LEU A 31 7.98 -2.00 7.21
CA LEU A 31 7.47 -3.07 6.37
C LEU A 31 7.44 -2.59 4.92
N ASP A 32 8.26 -3.19 4.08
CA ASP A 32 8.35 -2.94 2.64
C ASP A 32 7.66 -4.11 1.90
N PRO A 33 6.39 -3.96 1.49
CA PRO A 33 5.70 -4.96 0.70
C PRO A 33 6.29 -5.01 -0.72
N VAL A 34 6.52 -6.23 -1.23
CA VAL A 34 6.95 -6.50 -2.59
C VAL A 34 5.92 -7.41 -3.23
N GLY A 35 5.38 -7.00 -4.38
CA GLY A 35 4.34 -7.73 -5.10
C GLY A 35 3.39 -6.76 -5.79
N THR A 36 2.54 -7.31 -6.66
CA THR A 36 1.59 -6.54 -7.47
C THR A 36 0.17 -6.99 -7.15
N LEU A 37 -0.70 -6.02 -6.93
CA LEU A 37 -2.14 -6.21 -6.88
C LEU A 37 -2.72 -5.89 -8.25
N THR A 38 -3.67 -6.71 -8.70
CA THR A 38 -4.38 -6.55 -9.96
C THR A 38 -5.87 -6.58 -9.71
N LEU A 39 -6.58 -5.63 -10.32
CA LEU A 39 -8.03 -5.58 -10.40
C LEU A 39 -8.40 -5.58 -11.88
N GLU A 40 -9.19 -6.57 -12.30
CA GLU A 40 -9.73 -6.67 -13.66
C GLU A 40 -11.25 -6.54 -13.61
N PHE A 41 -11.80 -5.72 -14.49
CA PHE A 41 -13.24 -5.58 -14.70
C PHE A 41 -13.70 -6.39 -15.91
N ASP A 42 -14.99 -6.74 -15.97
CA ASP A 42 -15.55 -7.56 -17.06
C ASP A 42 -15.48 -6.89 -18.45
N ASP A 43 -15.29 -5.57 -18.51
CA ASP A 43 -15.07 -4.81 -19.75
C ASP A 43 -13.62 -4.86 -20.26
N GLY A 44 -12.73 -5.53 -19.51
CA GLY A 44 -11.31 -5.70 -19.85
C GLY A 44 -10.40 -4.59 -19.33
N GLU A 45 -10.90 -3.62 -18.56
CA GLU A 45 -10.04 -2.67 -17.83
C GLU A 45 -9.27 -3.40 -16.72
N VAL A 46 -7.96 -3.21 -16.68
CA VAL A 46 -7.05 -3.82 -15.70
C VAL A 46 -6.25 -2.74 -15.01
N LEU A 47 -6.39 -2.64 -13.69
CA LEU A 47 -5.62 -1.74 -12.84
C LEU A 47 -4.58 -2.53 -12.03
N GLN A 48 -3.33 -2.09 -12.05
CA GLN A 48 -2.23 -2.70 -11.30
C GLN A 48 -1.50 -1.70 -10.41
N TRP A 49 -1.14 -2.13 -9.19
CA TRP A 49 -0.34 -1.32 -8.27
C TRP A 49 0.42 -2.17 -7.25
N SER A 50 1.45 -1.57 -6.65
CA SER A 50 2.15 -2.11 -5.47
C SER A 50 1.81 -1.27 -4.24
N LYS A 51 1.74 -1.92 -3.08
CA LYS A 51 1.55 -1.23 -1.79
C LYS A 51 2.76 -0.36 -1.45
N VAL A 52 2.53 0.73 -0.73
CA VAL A 52 3.59 1.61 -0.21
C VAL A 52 4.17 1.06 1.09
N THR A 53 5.34 1.58 1.49
CA THR A 53 5.98 1.21 2.76
C THR A 53 5.08 1.58 3.94
N THR A 54 5.10 0.73 4.96
CA THR A 54 4.36 0.94 6.21
C THR A 54 5.33 0.90 7.39
N SER A 55 5.31 1.91 8.25
CA SER A 55 6.01 1.89 9.54
C SER A 55 5.00 1.71 10.67
N ILE A 56 5.26 0.78 11.59
CA ILE A 56 4.48 0.59 12.81
C ILE A 56 5.31 1.05 13.99
N TYR A 57 4.78 1.97 14.79
CA TYR A 57 5.48 2.65 15.88
C TYR A 57 4.97 2.23 17.26
N ASN A 58 5.70 2.64 18.29
CA ASN A 58 5.39 2.41 19.71
C ASN A 58 5.24 0.92 20.07
N LEU A 59 6.07 0.05 19.50
CA LEU A 59 6.03 -1.39 19.77
C LEU A 59 6.35 -1.77 21.22
N ILE A 60 7.03 -0.89 21.96
CA ILE A 60 7.45 -1.14 23.36
C ILE A 60 6.52 -0.43 24.36
N LEU A 61 6.21 0.84 24.12
CA LEU A 61 5.45 1.66 25.06
C LEU A 61 4.66 2.75 24.33
N GLY A 62 3.43 2.97 24.78
CA GLY A 62 2.50 3.94 24.20
C GLY A 62 1.47 3.28 23.28
N LYS A 63 0.66 4.10 22.61
CA LYS A 63 -0.36 3.61 21.67
C LYS A 63 0.32 3.23 20.35
N LEU A 64 0.13 1.99 19.92
CA LEU A 64 0.56 1.53 18.61
C LEU A 64 -0.19 2.31 17.52
N TYR A 65 0.56 2.78 16.54
CA TYR A 65 0.02 3.40 15.33
C TYR A 65 0.89 3.04 14.13
N CYS A 66 0.34 3.21 12.93
CA CYS A 66 1.05 2.97 11.69
C CYS A 66 0.94 4.17 10.76
N ASP A 67 1.99 4.34 9.96
CA ASP A 67 2.02 5.29 8.86
C ASP A 67 2.37 4.59 7.55
N HIS A 68 1.74 5.07 6.49
CA HIS A 68 2.04 4.68 5.12
C HIS A 68 2.74 5.85 4.44
N TYR A 69 3.79 5.58 3.68
CA TYR A 69 4.52 6.64 3.00
C TYR A 69 5.17 6.15 1.71
N GLY A 70 5.35 7.08 0.79
CA GLY A 70 5.86 6.83 -0.55
C GLY A 70 4.83 7.16 -1.63
N THR A 71 5.12 6.72 -2.85
CA THR A 71 4.25 6.95 -4.00
C THR A 71 3.64 5.63 -4.45
N MET A 72 2.33 5.53 -4.41
CA MET A 72 1.58 4.46 -5.06
C MET A 72 1.28 4.88 -6.49
N ARG A 73 1.61 4.04 -7.46
CA ARG A 73 1.23 4.23 -8.87
C ARG A 73 0.22 3.15 -9.22
N ILE A 74 -0.98 3.58 -9.57
CA ILE A 74 -2.04 2.73 -10.09
C ILE A 74 -2.01 2.91 -11.60
N GLN A 75 -1.67 1.84 -12.32
CA GLN A 75 -1.51 1.84 -13.77
C GLN A 75 -2.63 1.03 -14.39
N GLY A 76 -3.41 1.65 -15.26
CA GLY A 76 -4.36 0.96 -16.13
C GLY A 76 -3.71 0.42 -17.40
N ASN A 77 -4.35 -0.55 -18.02
CA ASN A 77 -3.98 -1.05 -19.36
C ASN A 77 -4.49 -0.15 -20.50
N HIS A 78 -5.38 0.81 -20.22
CA HIS A 78 -5.88 1.80 -21.18
C HIS A 78 -5.50 3.24 -20.79
N GLU A 79 -6.47 4.15 -20.71
CA GLU A 79 -6.26 5.59 -20.53
C GLU A 79 -6.08 6.00 -19.06
N TYR A 80 -6.59 5.19 -18.12
CA TYR A 80 -6.64 5.59 -16.72
C TYR A 80 -5.37 5.19 -15.97
N SER A 81 -4.77 6.16 -15.29
CA SER A 81 -3.66 5.94 -14.36
C SER A 81 -3.69 7.02 -13.29
N CYS A 82 -3.28 6.67 -12.07
CA CYS A 82 -3.28 7.57 -10.93
C CYS A 82 -1.99 7.44 -10.12
N LYS A 83 -1.55 8.54 -9.51
CA LYS A 83 -0.37 8.59 -8.65
C LYS A 83 -0.75 9.16 -7.30
N LEU A 84 -0.83 8.31 -6.28
CA LEU A 84 -1.12 8.72 -4.92
C LEU A 84 0.18 8.94 -4.14
N LYS A 85 0.36 10.12 -3.56
CA LYS A 85 1.49 10.40 -2.66
C LYS A 85 1.04 10.33 -1.21
N PHE A 86 1.54 9.32 -0.50
CA PHE A 86 1.41 9.19 0.95
C PHE A 86 2.59 9.93 1.59
N LYS A 87 2.28 11.00 2.32
CA LYS A 87 3.31 11.78 3.03
C LYS A 87 3.77 11.04 4.27
N GLU A 88 5.09 11.02 4.46
CA GLU A 88 5.67 10.60 5.73
C GLU A 88 5.29 11.61 6.81
N GLN A 89 4.85 11.14 7.97
CA GLN A 89 4.60 12.03 9.10
C GLN A 89 5.89 12.74 9.51
N SER A 90 5.85 14.06 9.49
CA SER A 90 6.87 14.91 10.11
C SER A 90 6.30 15.47 11.41
N ILE A 91 7.16 15.69 12.40
CA ILE A 91 6.84 16.32 13.70
C ILE A 91 6.14 17.69 13.53
N ILE A 92 6.32 18.32 12.37
CA ILE A 92 5.79 19.65 12.05
C ILE A 92 4.43 19.58 11.31
N ASP A 93 4.04 18.42 10.77
CA ASP A 93 2.92 18.32 9.84
C ASP A 93 1.58 18.18 10.59
N ARG A 94 0.60 19.04 10.25
CA ARG A 94 -0.68 19.13 10.96
C ARG A 94 -1.74 18.14 10.46
N ASN A 95 -1.48 17.45 9.34
CA ASN A 95 -2.39 16.49 8.71
C ASN A 95 -1.71 15.13 8.49
N PRO A 96 -1.55 14.31 9.54
CA PRO A 96 -0.73 13.09 9.54
C PRO A 96 -1.15 11.99 8.55
N HIS A 97 -2.32 12.07 7.93
CA HIS A 97 -2.86 11.04 7.03
C HIS A 97 -3.35 11.60 5.68
N GLN A 98 -2.82 12.76 5.27
CA GLN A 98 -3.24 13.38 4.01
C GLN A 98 -2.66 12.62 2.80
N VAL A 99 -3.55 12.21 1.90
CA VAL A 99 -3.20 11.64 0.58
C VAL A 99 -3.44 12.71 -0.48
N HIS A 100 -2.46 12.92 -1.34
CA HIS A 100 -2.60 13.80 -2.50
C HIS A 100 -2.83 12.97 -3.78
N PRO A 101 -3.81 13.36 -4.62
CA PRO A 101 -4.03 12.76 -5.94
C PRO A 101 -2.94 13.11 -6.95
#